data_AF-A0AAW6XZE1-F1
#
_entry.id   AF-A0AAW6XZE1-F1
#
_cell.length_a   1.000
_cell.length_b   1.000
_cell.length_c   1.000
_cell.angle_alpha   90.00
_cell.angle_beta   90.00
_cell.angle_gamma   90.00
#
_symmetry.space_group_name_H-M   'P 1'
#
loop_
_entity.id
_entity.type
_entity.pdbx_description
1 polymer ?
#
loop_
_entity_poly.entity_id
_entity_poly.type
_entity_poly.pdbx_seq_one_letter_code
_entity_poly.pdbx_strand_id
1 'polypeptide(L)'
;EIVVQLLTRIEALCANSSSRVLIGIAGCPGAGKTTLTKLLLDGIPEAAWVPMDGFHLSDAVLTDRGTLDRKGAPDTFDTEGYFSALQRIKAGREDVYV
;
A
#
# COMPACT_ATOMS: atom_id res chain seq x y z
N GLU A 1 -12.57 11.95 15.19
CA GLU A 1 -12.75 10.78 16.08
C GLU A 1 -12.04 9.53 15.55
N ILE A 2 -12.39 9.01 14.36
CA ILE A 2 -11.79 7.77 13.83
C ILE A 2 -10.28 7.85 13.54
N VAL A 3 -9.79 8.97 12.99
CA VAL A 3 -8.37 9.15 12.68
C VAL A 3 -7.51 9.05 13.94
N VAL A 4 -7.93 9.71 15.02
CA VAL A 4 -7.22 9.66 16.32
C VAL A 4 -7.17 8.23 16.85
N GLN A 5 -8.28 7.49 16.81
CA GLN A 5 -8.32 6.08 17.23
C GLN A 5 -7.37 5.20 16.41
N LEU A 6 -7.29 5.43 15.10
CA LEU A 6 -6.38 4.70 14.22
C LEU A 6 -4.91 5.05 14.49
N LEU A 7 -4.59 6.33 14.72
CA LEU A 7 -3.24 6.76 15.09
C LEU A 7 -2.79 6.09 16.38
N THR A 8 -3.61 6.14 17.44
CA THR A 8 -3.30 5.46 18.71
C THR A 8 -3.07 3.95 18.52
N ARG A 9 -3.87 3.31 17.66
CA ARG A 9 -3.69 1.88 17.34
C ARG A 9 -2.38 1.61 16.59
N ILE A 10 -2.01 2.46 15.64
CA ILE A 10 -0.77 2.33 14.87
C ILE A 10 0.43 2.56 15.78
N GLU A 11 0.41 3.58 16.63
CA GLU A 11 1.46 3.85 17.64
C GLU A 11 1.67 2.64 18.56
N ALA A 12 0.59 2.03 19.04
CA ALA A 12 0.68 0.83 19.86
C ALA A 12 1.28 -0.37 19.10
N LEU A 13 0.96 -0.55 17.81
CA LEU A 13 1.57 -1.60 16.98
C LEU A 13 3.07 -1.35 16.77
N CYS A 14 3.47 -0.09 16.56
CA CYS A 14 4.86 0.30 16.42
C CYS A 14 5.64 0.08 17.72
N ALA A 15 5.11 0.50 18.87
CA ALA A 15 5.75 0.34 20.17
C ALA A 15 5.98 -1.13 20.57
N ASN A 16 5.13 -2.04 20.10
CA ASN A 16 5.23 -3.49 20.37
C ASN A 16 6.00 -4.27 19.30
N SER A 17 6.58 -3.59 18.30
CA SER A 17 7.28 -4.25 17.19
C SER A 17 8.76 -3.89 17.20
N SER A 18 9.64 -4.89 17.02
CA SER A 18 11.07 -4.70 16.81
C SER A 18 11.44 -4.49 15.33
N SER A 19 10.45 -4.42 14.44
CA SER A 19 10.62 -4.27 12.98
C SER A 19 9.57 -3.32 12.41
N ARG A 20 9.82 -2.80 11.19
CA ARG A 20 8.92 -1.88 10.48
C ARG A 20 7.49 -2.42 10.44
N VAL A 21 6.49 -1.64 10.85
CA VAL A 21 5.08 -2.07 10.77
C VAL A 21 4.53 -1.76 9.37
N LEU A 22 3.81 -2.72 8.78
CA LEU A 22 3.07 -2.51 7.53
C LEU A 22 1.57 -2.44 7.85
N ILE A 23 0.91 -1.39 7.38
CA ILE A 23 -0.53 -1.18 7.56
C ILE A 23 -1.19 -1.17 6.18
N GLY A 24 -2.07 -2.14 5.93
CA GLY A 24 -2.88 -2.19 4.71
C GLY A 24 -4.15 -1.35 4.85
N ILE A 25 -4.39 -0.43 3.91
CA ILE A 25 -5.64 0.33 3.81
C ILE A 25 -6.39 -0.13 2.55
N ALA A 26 -7.42 -0.94 2.75
CA ALA A 26 -8.22 -1.54 1.68
C ALA A 26 -9.68 -1.05 1.71
N GLY A 27 -10.39 -1.21 0.60
CA GLY A 27 -11.78 -0.77 0.44
C GLY A 27 -12.12 -0.45 -1.02
N CYS A 28 -13.42 -0.32 -1.31
CA CYS A 28 -13.93 -0.08 -2.66
C CYS A 28 -13.39 1.22 -3.28
N PRO A 29 -13.42 1.37 -4.63
CA PRO A 29 -13.23 2.65 -5.29
C PRO A 29 -14.14 3.72 -4.68
N GLY A 30 -13.64 4.95 -4.52
CA GLY A 30 -14.40 6.05 -3.92
C GLY A 30 -14.58 6.02 -2.39
N ALA A 31 -14.16 4.94 -1.69
CA ALA A 31 -14.34 4.81 -0.24
C ALA A 31 -13.47 5.78 0.63
N GLY A 32 -12.71 6.70 0.02
CA GLY A 32 -11.91 7.67 0.76
C GLY A 32 -10.56 7.16 1.30
N LYS A 33 -10.06 6.00 0.83
CA LYS A 33 -8.78 5.41 1.28
C LYS A 33 -7.60 6.37 1.21
N THR A 34 -7.45 7.08 0.08
CA THR A 34 -6.38 8.07 -0.11
C THR A 34 -6.51 9.24 0.85
N THR A 35 -7.73 9.70 1.11
CA THR A 35 -8.01 10.76 2.08
C THR A 35 -7.61 10.30 3.49
N LEU A 36 -8.04 9.11 3.91
CA LEU A 36 -7.65 8.54 5.20
C LEU A 36 -6.13 8.39 5.31
N THR A 37 -5.48 7.87 4.27
CA THR A 37 -4.03 7.65 4.23
C THR A 37 -3.29 8.97 4.47
N LYS A 38 -3.66 10.05 3.76
CA LYS A 38 -3.04 11.38 3.94
C LYS A 38 -3.20 11.88 5.38
N LEU A 39 -4.40 11.79 5.95
CA LEU A 39 -4.64 12.19 7.33
C LEU A 39 -3.82 11.39 8.36
N LEU A 40 -3.56 10.11 8.09
CA LEU A 40 -2.70 9.29 8.93
C LEU A 40 -1.22 9.64 8.78
N LEU A 41 -0.75 9.97 7.57
CA LEU A 41 0.62 10.40 7.32
C LEU A 41 0.95 11.72 8.05
N ASP A 42 0.00 12.66 8.09
CA ASP A 42 0.17 13.92 8.83
C ASP A 42 0.39 13.69 10.33
N GLY A 43 -0.16 12.60 10.88
CA GLY A 43 0.01 12.21 12.28
C GLY A 43 1.22 11.31 12.55
N ILE A 44 1.90 10.80 11.51
CA ILE A 44 3.05 9.87 11.64
C ILE A 44 4.15 10.29 10.66
N PRO A 45 4.98 11.29 11.01
CA PRO A 45 5.96 11.86 10.08
C PRO A 45 6.99 10.86 9.51
N GLU A 46 7.26 9.76 10.22
CA GLU A 46 8.18 8.70 9.77
C GLU A 46 7.53 7.65 8.86
N ALA A 47 6.21 7.72 8.65
CA ALA A 47 5.49 6.79 7.80
C ALA A 47 5.71 7.11 6.32
N ALA A 48 5.81 6.06 5.51
CA ALA A 48 5.85 6.15 4.05
C ALA A 48 4.59 5.51 3.46
N TRP A 49 4.08 6.07 2.36
CA TRP A 49 2.94 5.53 1.64
C TRP A 49 3.39 4.82 0.36
N VAL A 50 2.97 3.57 0.22
CA VAL A 50 3.23 2.73 -0.96
C VAL A 50 1.89 2.38 -1.62
N PRO A 51 1.50 3.06 -2.70
CA PRO A 51 0.26 2.76 -3.41
C PRO A 51 0.39 1.48 -4.23
N MET A 52 -0.60 0.59 -4.13
CA MET A 52 -0.68 -0.62 -4.97
C MET A 52 -0.82 -0.28 -6.47
N ASP A 53 -1.32 0.92 -6.81
CA ASP A 53 -1.53 1.34 -8.20
C ASP A 53 -0.25 1.37 -9.03
N GLY A 54 0.92 1.52 -8.39
CA GLY A 54 2.23 1.43 -9.07
C GLY A 54 2.56 0.03 -9.60
N PHE A 55 1.84 -1.00 -9.16
CA PHE A 55 2.04 -2.39 -9.54
C PHE A 55 1.03 -2.88 -10.59
N HIS A 56 0.32 -1.98 -11.27
CA HIS A 56 -0.45 -2.38 -12.44
C HIS A 56 0.48 -2.89 -13.55
N LEU A 57 0.06 -3.94 -14.25
CA LEU A 57 0.71 -4.30 -15.50
C LEU A 57 0.52 -3.17 -16.52
N SER A 58 1.51 -3.00 -17.39
CA SER A 58 1.44 -1.97 -18.44
C SER A 58 0.25 -2.20 -19.39
N ASP A 59 -0.28 -1.11 -19.94
CA ASP A 59 -1.40 -1.18 -20.90
C ASP A 59 -1.06 -2.04 -22.13
N ALA A 60 0.22 -2.09 -22.53
CA ALA A 60 0.68 -2.97 -23.60
C ALA A 60 0.52 -4.45 -23.23
N VAL A 61 0.93 -4.84 -22.02
CA VAL A 61 0.77 -6.21 -21.52
C VAL A 61 -0.72 -6.57 -21.35
N LEU A 62 -1.53 -5.64 -20.84
CA LEU A 62 -2.96 -5.87 -20.67
C LEU A 62 -3.70 -5.98 -22.01
N THR A 63 -3.29 -5.20 -23.02
CA THR A 63 -3.81 -5.30 -24.39
C THR A 63 -3.51 -6.65 -25.01
N ASP A 64 -2.26 -7.11 -24.92
CA ASP A 64 -1.82 -8.41 -25.44
C ASP A 64 -2.59 -9.58 -24.79
N ARG A 65 -2.92 -9.43 -23.50
CA ARG A 65 -3.73 -10.41 -22.75
C ARG A 65 -5.23 -10.29 -22.96
N GLY A 66 -5.71 -9.24 -23.63
CA GLY A 66 -7.14 -8.97 -23.80
C GLY A 66 -7.86 -8.65 -22.48
N THR A 67 -7.18 -8.08 -21.49
CA THR A 67 -7.72 -7.79 -20.15
C THR A 67 -7.70 -6.29 -19.79
N LEU A 68 -7.40 -5.42 -20.76
CA LEU A 68 -7.30 -3.98 -20.52
C LEU A 68 -8.61 -3.35 -20.00
N ASP A 69 -9.75 -3.85 -20.47
CA ASP A 69 -11.10 -3.44 -20.05
C ASP A 69 -11.41 -3.76 -18.58
N ARG A 70 -10.66 -4.72 -18.00
CA ARG A 70 -10.78 -5.16 -16.61
C ARG A 70 -9.71 -4.57 -15.70
N LYS A 71 -8.98 -3.53 -16.13
CA LYS A 71 -7.92 -2.88 -15.35
C LYS A 71 -8.42 -2.51 -13.95
N GLY A 72 -7.68 -2.96 -12.93
CA GLY A 72 -8.07 -2.90 -11.52
C GLY A 72 -8.57 -4.23 -10.93
N ALA A 73 -8.81 -5.26 -11.76
CA ALA A 73 -9.03 -6.62 -11.29
C ALA A 73 -7.71 -7.28 -10.82
N PRO A 74 -7.75 -8.30 -9.92
CA PRO A 74 -6.54 -8.90 -9.37
C PRO A 74 -5.53 -9.40 -10.40
N ASP A 75 -6.01 -9.94 -11.53
CA ASP A 75 -5.20 -10.46 -12.64
C ASP A 75 -4.52 -9.38 -13.49
N THR A 76 -4.79 -8.09 -13.21
CA THR A 76 -4.20 -6.94 -13.92
C THR A 76 -3.03 -6.28 -13.18
N PHE A 77 -2.61 -6.86 -12.05
CA PHE A 77 -1.47 -6.40 -11.26
C PHE A 77 -0.30 -7.38 -11.31
N ASP A 78 0.91 -6.86 -11.14
CA ASP A 78 2.08 -7.63 -10.74
C ASP A 78 2.04 -7.89 -9.22
N THR A 79 1.28 -8.91 -8.82
CA THR A 79 1.11 -9.27 -7.40
C THR A 79 2.40 -9.79 -6.78
N GLU A 80 3.24 -10.47 -7.56
CA GLU A 80 4.53 -11.01 -7.10
C GLU A 80 5.55 -9.88 -6.89
N GLY A 81 5.63 -8.93 -7.82
CA GLY A 81 6.43 -7.72 -7.66
C GLY A 81 6.02 -6.91 -6.44
N TYR A 82 4.70 -6.75 -6.22
CA TYR A 82 4.19 -6.07 -5.02
C TYR A 82 4.56 -6.81 -3.73
N PHE A 83 4.38 -8.13 -3.68
CA PHE A 83 4.73 -8.95 -2.53
C PHE A 83 6.22 -8.87 -2.21
N SER A 84 7.08 -9.00 -3.23
CA SER A 84 8.53 -8.86 -3.11
C SER A 84 8.94 -7.49 -2.56
N ALA A 85 8.35 -6.40 -3.07
CA ALA A 85 8.59 -5.06 -2.55
C ALA A 85 8.21 -4.92 -1.08
N LEU A 86 7.03 -5.42 -0.67
CA LEU A 86 6.58 -5.39 0.72
C LEU A 86 7.51 -6.18 1.66
N GLN A 87 8.00 -7.34 1.23
CA GLN A 87 8.95 -8.13 2.02
C GLN A 87 10.25 -7.36 2.26
N ARG A 88 10.79 -6.71 1.23
CA ARG A 88 12.01 -5.89 1.32
C ARG A 88 11.81 -4.67 2.22
N ILE A 89 10.68 -3.97 2.06
CA ILE A 89 10.30 -2.83 2.92
C ILE A 89 10.21 -3.28 4.38
N LYS A 90 9.53 -4.40 4.66
CA LYS A 90 9.39 -4.98 6.01
C LYS A 90 10.75 -5.32 6.62
N ALA A 91 11.69 -5.81 5.82
CA ALA A 91 13.04 -6.15 6.27
C ALA A 91 13.88 -4.91 6.62
N GLY A 92 13.67 -3.79 5.91
CA GLY A 92 14.28 -2.50 6.21
C GLY A 92 15.81 -2.46 6.11
N ARG A 93 16.40 -3.24 5.19
CA ARG A 93 17.86 -3.40 5.05
C ARG A 93 18.46 -2.60 3.90
N GLU A 94 17.61 -2.10 3.00
CA GLU A 94 18.02 -1.41 1.78
C GLU A 94 16.95 -0.39 1.36
N ASP A 95 17.31 0.49 0.42
CA ASP A 95 16.36 1.30 -0.30
C ASP A 95 15.54 0.44 -1.27
N VAL A 96 14.23 0.65 -1.28
CA VAL A 96 13.30 -0.06 -2.16
C VAL A 96 12.70 0.96 -3.13
N TYR A 97 13.01 0.80 -4.40
CA TYR A 97 12.43 1.57 -5.50
C TYR A 97 11.24 0.81 -6.06
N VAL A 98 10.10 1.50 -6.17
CA VAL A 98 8.81 1.01 -6.66
C VAL A 98 8.28 1.93 -7.73
#